data_AF-X1KAC8-F1
#
_entry.id   AF-X1KAC8-F1
#
_cell.length_a   1.000
_cell.length_b   1.000
_cell.length_c   1.000
_cell.angle_alpha   90.00
_cell.angle_beta   90.00
_cell.angle_gamma   90.00
#
_symmetry.space_group_name_H-M   'P 1'
#
loop_
_entity.id
_entity.type
_entity.pdbx_description
1 polymer ?
#
loop_
_entity_poly.entity_id
_entity_poly.type
_entity_poly.pdbx_seq_one_letter_code
_entity_poly.pdbx_strand_id
1 'polypeptide(L)' 'AYHEYFEKDYGKHNQYTFYQHKNIEFKHMLDYCFASKSIIEKISKVEIGKYEDWIAYSDHCPLIVEIDGF' A
#
# COMPACT_ATOMS: atom_id res chain seq x y z
N ALA A 1 -10.90 4.17 1.24
CA ALA A 1 -9.63 4.59 0.61
C ALA A 1 -9.07 3.46 -0.25
N TYR A 2 -8.22 2.56 0.27
CA TYR A 2 -7.65 1.45 -0.50
C TYR A 2 -8.69 0.48 -1.08
N HIS A 3 -9.60 -0.04 -0.24
CA HIS A 3 -10.64 -0.97 -0.70
C HIS A 3 -11.69 -0.35 -1.63
N GLU A 4 -11.92 0.96 -1.51
CA GLU A 4 -12.92 1.70 -2.30
C GLU A 4 -12.33 2.17 -3.65
N TYR A 5 -11.01 2.37 -3.72
CA TYR A 5 -10.28 2.68 -4.97
C TYR A 5 -9.92 1.42 -5.77
N PHE A 6 -9.64 0.30 -5.09
CA PHE A 6 -9.27 -0.99 -5.70
C PHE A 6 -10.37 -2.05 -5.62
N GLU A 7 -11.63 -1.62 -5.72
CA GLU A 7 -12.84 -2.41 -5.47
C GLU A 7 -13.13 -3.55 -6.49
N LYS A 8 -12.11 -4.26 -7.00
CA LYS A 8 -12.35 -5.41 -7.91
C LYS A 8 -11.56 -6.70 -7.71
N ASP A 9 -10.50 -6.75 -6.89
CA ASP A 9 -9.80 -8.05 -6.73
C ASP A 9 -9.05 -8.16 -5.40
N TYR A 10 -9.80 -8.51 -4.35
CA TYR A 10 -9.22 -9.04 -3.12
C TYR A 10 -8.40 -10.30 -3.50
N GLY A 11 -7.07 -10.22 -3.42
CA GLY A 11 -6.16 -11.32 -3.77
C GLY A 11 -5.49 -11.28 -5.14
N LYS A 12 -5.79 -10.33 -6.05
CA LYS A 12 -4.97 -10.11 -7.29
C LYS A 12 -4.04 -8.90 -7.24
N HIS A 13 -3.73 -8.40 -6.04
CA HIS A 13 -2.78 -7.30 -5.91
C HIS A 13 -1.36 -7.85 -6.08
N ASN A 14 -0.66 -7.38 -7.12
CA ASN A 14 0.75 -7.71 -7.35
C ASN A 14 1.71 -6.90 -6.45
N GLN A 15 1.18 -6.07 -5.56
CA GLN A 15 1.95 -5.21 -4.65
C GLN A 15 1.63 -5.57 -3.20
N TYR A 16 2.65 -5.60 -2.35
CA TYR A 16 2.61 -6.07 -0.97
C TYR A 16 3.44 -5.13 -0.11
N THR A 17 2.99 -4.90 1.11
CA THR A 17 3.70 -4.00 2.05
C THR A 17 4.62 -4.76 2.99
N PHE A 18 4.53 -6.09 3.06
CA PHE A 18 5.34 -6.91 3.96
C PHE A 18 5.91 -8.15 3.25
N TYR A 19 7.16 -8.47 3.56
CA TYR A 19 7.90 -9.60 3.02
C TYR A 19 8.61 -10.32 4.17
N GLN A 20 8.05 -11.44 4.63
CA GLN A 20 8.50 -12.12 5.84
C GLN A 20 9.99 -12.47 5.78
N HIS A 21 10.76 -11.98 6.76
CA HIS A 21 12.23 -12.12 6.79
C HIS A 21 12.92 -11.71 5.48
N LYS A 22 12.35 -10.71 4.80
CA LYS A 22 12.82 -10.21 3.53
C LYS A 22 12.77 -11.24 2.39
N ASN A 23 11.85 -12.19 2.44
CA ASN A 23 11.68 -13.20 1.40
C ASN A 23 10.56 -12.80 0.44
N ILE A 24 10.89 -12.64 -0.85
CA ILE A 24 9.95 -12.23 -1.90
C ILE A 24 8.80 -13.22 -2.14
N GLU A 25 8.98 -14.49 -1.79
CA GLU A 25 7.94 -15.52 -1.94
C GLU A 25 6.90 -15.46 -0.81
N PHE A 26 7.26 -14.94 0.37
CA PHE A 26 6.40 -14.86 1.55
C PHE A 26 5.94 -13.42 1.80
N LYS A 27 5.00 -12.97 0.97
CA LYS A 27 4.54 -11.58 0.91
C LYS A 27 3.09 -11.40 1.32
N HIS A 28 2.80 -10.34 2.08
CA HIS A 28 1.48 -10.05 2.63
C HIS A 28 1.15 -8.55 2.57
N MET A 29 -0.14 -8.23 2.51
CA MET A 29 -0.64 -6.87 2.71
C MET A 29 -1.01 -6.70 4.18
N LEU A 30 -0.17 -6.02 4.95
CA LEU A 30 -0.37 -5.83 6.39
C LEU A 30 -0.62 -4.37 6.79
N ASP A 31 -0.26 -3.43 5.92
CA ASP A 31 -0.36 -2.00 6.18
C ASP A 31 -1.54 -1.40 5.43
N TYR A 32 -2.39 -0.65 6.14
CA TYR A 32 -3.63 -0.09 5.62
C TYR A 32 -3.80 1.36 6.07
N CYS A 33 -4.32 2.21 5.19
CA CYS A 33 -4.71 3.58 5.49
C CYS A 33 -6.24 3.72 5.41
N PHE A 34 -6.87 3.99 6.55
CA PHE A 34 -8.30 4.28 6.63
C PHE A 34 -8.52 5.80 6.74
N ALA A 35 -9.52 6.30 6.05
CA ALA A 35 -9.85 7.73 6.01
C ALA A 35 -11.36 7.93 5.87
N SER A 36 -11.86 9.12 6.26
CA SER A 36 -13.24 9.50 6.04
C SER A 36 -13.52 9.71 4.55
N LYS A 37 -14.80 9.62 4.13
CA LYS A 37 -15.20 9.86 2.73
C LYS A 37 -14.70 11.19 2.17
N SER A 38 -14.78 12.26 2.97
CA SER A 38 -14.32 13.59 2.57
C SER A 38 -12.81 13.68 2.33
N ILE A 39 -12.01 12.83 2.98
CA ILE A 39 -10.57 12.72 2.72
C ILE A 39 -10.32 11.84 1.50
N ILE A 40 -11.07 10.74 1.36
CA ILE A 40 -10.95 9.81 0.24
C ILE A 40 -11.17 10.53 -1.11
N GLU A 41 -12.15 11.43 -1.18
CA GLU A 41 -12.42 12.26 -2.37
C GLU A 41 -11.26 13.19 -2.75
N LYS A 42 -10.32 13.42 -1.83
CA LYS A 42 -9.13 14.27 -2.04
C LYS A 42 -7.84 13.47 -2.24
N ILE A 43 -7.91 12.13 -2.19
CA ILE A 43 -6.72 11.30 -2.44
C ILE A 43 -6.40 11.35 -3.93
N SER A 44 -5.25 11.89 -4.27
CA SER A 44 -4.76 11.96 -5.66
C SER A 44 -3.92 10.75 -6.05
N LYS A 45 -3.29 10.10 -5.08
CA LYS A 45 -2.43 8.93 -5.33
C LYS A 45 -2.33 8.00 -4.12
N VAL A 46 -2.28 6.70 -4.42
CA VAL A 46 -1.93 5.65 -3.46
C VAL A 46 -0.89 4.76 -4.12
N GLU A 47 0.26 4.57 -3.48
CA GLU A 47 1.33 3.71 -3.99
C GLU A 47 1.99 2.90 -2.88
N ILE A 48 2.57 1.77 -3.26
CA ILE A 48 3.43 0.96 -2.38
C ILE A 48 4.84 1.04 -2.94
N GLY A 49 5.81 1.31 -2.06
CA GLY A 49 7.23 1.29 -2.41
C GLY A 49 7.66 -0.06 -2.99
N LYS A 50 8.62 -0.05 -3.92
CA LYS A 50 9.10 -1.30 -4.54
C LYS A 50 9.94 -2.11 -3.57
N TYR A 51 9.82 -3.43 -3.65
CA TYR A 51 10.60 -4.35 -2.84
C TYR A 51 12.10 -4.08 -2.95
N GLU A 52 12.61 -3.93 -4.17
CA GLU A 52 14.05 -3.79 -4.46
C GLU A 52 14.65 -2.54 -3.80
N ASP A 53 13.85 -1.48 -3.66
CA ASP A 53 14.29 -0.21 -3.10
C ASP A 53 14.30 -0.23 -1.57
N TRP A 54 13.38 -0.99 -0.94
CA TRP A 54 13.13 -0.92 0.50
C TRP A 54 13.66 -2.11 1.31
N ILE A 55 13.88 -3.26 0.67
CA ILE A 55 14.24 -4.49 1.37
C ILE A 55 15.58 -4.41 2.10
N ALA A 56 16.49 -3.55 1.63
CA ALA A 56 17.76 -3.29 2.31
C ALA A 56 17.53 -2.73 3.72
N TYR A 57 16.45 -1.96 3.92
CA TYR A 57 16.19 -1.20 5.14
C TYR A 57 15.15 -1.83 6.06
N SER A 58 14.13 -2.49 5.51
CA SER A 58 13.04 -3.13 6.28
C SER A 58 12.48 -4.34 5.53
N ASP A 59 11.80 -5.24 6.23
CA ASP A 59 10.90 -6.24 5.65
C ASP A 59 9.54 -5.67 5.25
N HIS A 60 9.29 -4.40 5.56
CA HIS A 60 8.15 -3.64 5.04
C HIS A 60 8.53 -2.70 3.89
N CYS A 61 7.62 -2.58 2.92
CA CYS A 61 7.59 -1.53 1.91
C CYS A 61 6.55 -0.47 2.32
N PRO A 62 6.86 0.83 2.19
CA PRO A 62 5.96 1.88 2.64
C PRO A 62 4.68 1.93 1.80
N LEU A 63 3.55 2.14 2.48
CA LEU A 63 2.29 2.58 1.86
C LEU A 63 2.24 4.11 1.88
N ILE A 64 2.18 4.72 0.71
CA ILE A 64 2.20 6.17 0.53
C ILE A 64 0.83 6.60 -0.01
N VAL A 65 0.25 7.62 0.61
CA VAL A 65 -1.04 8.22 0.21
C VAL A 65 -0.84 9.72 0.08
N GLU A 66 -1.08 10.26 -1.11
CA GLU A 66 -1.03 11.70 -1.38
C GLU A 66 -2.46 12.26 -1.34
N ILE A 67 -2.63 13.40 -0.69
CA ILE A 67 -3.93 14.05 -0.44
C ILE A 67 -3.82 15.51 -0.88
N ASP A 68 -4.73 15.93 -1.76
CA ASP A 68 -4.76 17.29 -2.31
C ASP A 68 -5.59 18.25 -1.44
N GLY A 69 -5.29 19.54 -1.53
CA GLY A 69 -6.13 20.61 -0.99
C GLY A 69 -5.99 20.87 0.52
N PHE A 70 -4.75 20.83 1.02
CA PHE A 70 -4.32 21.53 2.23
C PHE A 70 -3.80 22.94 1.88
#